data_AF-A0A6F9C2S1-F1
#
_entry.id   AF-A0A6F9C2S1-F1
#
_cell.length_a   1.000
_cell.length_b   1.000
_cell.length_c   1.000
_cell.angle_alpha   90.00
_cell.angle_beta   90.00
_cell.angle_gamma   90.00
#
_symmetry.space_group_name_H-M   'P 1'
#
loop_
_entity.id
_entity.type
_entity.pdbx_description
1 polymer ?
#
loop_
_entity_poly.entity_id
_entity_poly.type
_entity_poly.pdbx_seq_one_letter_code
_entity_poly.pdbx_strand_id
1 'polypeptide(L)'
;MLEFGEKTHEVSMTALRLLQRMKRDWMHTGRRPSGLCGAGTSFRRTVKDVIGVVKVCEATLRKRLTEFEDTPTSQLTIDEFMRVDLEQECDPPSFTAGQRKVKMQALEQELAKKLDEVQGEISLYRDEIETELENSRPKLRGIYAAYAKEIDPLDEVLSQASCASPREVDPEEDEELEAVAQHLNQDFLCQVIQGEKQGDERGGEGGTEEAPPPPPPPRGGPSLASILGPLPSAASLGLSESIQECIAEDKDS
;
A
#
# COMPACT_ATOMS: atom_id res chain seq x y z
N MET A 1 33.50 -34.34 -8.65
CA MET A 1 33.83 -34.40 -7.22
C MET A 1 34.31 -33.01 -6.83
N LEU A 2 33.91 -32.44 -5.68
CA LEU A 2 34.41 -31.12 -5.29
C LEU A 2 35.87 -31.27 -4.84
N GLU A 3 36.81 -30.68 -5.57
CA GLU A 3 38.23 -30.73 -5.24
C GLU A 3 38.55 -29.67 -4.17
N PHE A 4 38.71 -30.12 -2.93
CA PHE A 4 39.03 -29.27 -1.77
C PHE A 4 40.51 -29.32 -1.37
N GLY A 5 41.34 -30.10 -2.08
CA GLY A 5 42.79 -30.19 -1.87
C GLY A 5 43.16 -30.46 -0.40
N GLU A 6 44.13 -29.71 0.12
CA GLU A 6 44.61 -29.82 1.51
C GLU A 6 43.57 -29.37 2.56
N LYS A 7 42.57 -28.56 2.16
CA LYS A 7 41.52 -28.06 3.06
C LYS A 7 40.30 -28.97 3.17
N THR A 8 40.35 -30.16 2.55
CA THR A 8 39.26 -31.15 2.58
C THR A 8 38.85 -31.49 4.02
N HIS A 9 39.83 -31.65 4.91
CA HIS A 9 39.57 -31.98 6.31
C HIS A 9 38.84 -30.86 7.05
N GLU A 10 39.32 -29.61 6.92
CA GLU A 10 38.68 -28.43 7.54
C GLU A 10 37.23 -28.28 7.06
N VAL A 11 37.02 -28.37 5.73
CA VAL A 11 35.68 -28.31 5.12
C VAL A 11 34.78 -29.41 5.69
N SER A 12 35.29 -30.64 5.84
CA SER A 12 34.52 -31.75 6.37
C SER A 12 34.11 -31.53 7.84
N MET A 13 34.98 -30.96 8.65
CA MET A 13 34.70 -30.67 10.07
C MET A 13 33.67 -29.54 10.22
N THR A 14 33.81 -28.47 9.44
CA THR A 14 32.83 -27.37 9.41
C THR A 14 31.46 -27.85 8.91
N ALA A 15 31.44 -28.68 7.87
CA ALA A 15 30.22 -29.29 7.34
C ALA A 15 29.52 -30.19 8.36
N LEU A 16 30.27 -31.00 9.11
CA LEU A 16 29.73 -31.84 10.18
C LEU A 16 29.14 -30.99 11.32
N ARG A 17 29.85 -29.93 11.72
CA ARG A 17 29.36 -28.99 12.74
C ARG A 17 28.07 -28.32 12.29
N LEU A 18 28.01 -27.86 11.05
CA LEU A 18 26.80 -27.28 10.45
C LEU A 18 25.64 -28.28 10.50
N LEU A 19 25.88 -29.54 10.13
CA LEU A 19 24.85 -30.57 10.18
C LEU A 19 24.33 -30.84 11.60
N GLN A 20 25.22 -30.87 12.59
CA GLN A 20 24.84 -31.02 14.00
C GLN A 20 23.98 -29.84 14.46
N ARG A 21 24.32 -28.62 14.03
CA ARG A 21 23.52 -27.43 14.33
C ARG A 21 22.15 -27.48 13.68
N MET A 22 22.07 -27.82 12.39
CA MET A 22 20.80 -28.02 11.68
C MET A 22 19.92 -29.11 12.32
N LYS A 23 20.55 -30.09 12.98
CA LYS A 23 19.83 -31.11 13.75
C LYS A 23 19.15 -30.51 14.98
N ARG A 24 19.86 -29.65 15.71
CA ARG A 24 19.36 -28.93 16.89
C ARG A 24 18.30 -27.89 16.55
N ASP A 25 18.45 -27.19 15.42
CA ASP A 25 17.51 -26.17 14.94
C ASP A 25 16.29 -26.76 14.18
N TRP A 26 16.05 -28.08 14.27
CA TRP A 26 14.94 -28.78 13.61
C TRP A 26 14.84 -28.59 12.07
N MET A 27 15.86 -28.01 11.43
CA MET A 27 15.88 -27.74 9.99
C MET A 27 16.03 -29.00 9.13
N HIS A 28 16.56 -30.08 9.71
CA HIS A 28 16.73 -31.37 9.02
C HIS A 28 15.48 -32.27 9.10
N THR A 29 14.54 -32.01 10.00
CA THR A 29 13.41 -32.91 10.26
C THR A 29 12.48 -32.99 9.05
N GLY A 30 12.26 -34.20 8.52
CA GLY A 30 11.47 -34.43 7.30
C GLY A 30 12.16 -33.99 5.99
N ARG A 31 13.45 -33.64 6.03
CA ARG A 31 14.20 -33.04 4.91
C ARG A 31 15.54 -33.74 4.72
N ARG A 32 16.03 -33.86 3.48
CA ARG A 32 17.37 -34.43 3.20
C ARG A 32 18.49 -33.43 3.54
N PRO A 33 19.41 -33.64 4.50
CA PRO A 33 20.39 -32.63 4.89
C PRO A 33 21.51 -32.34 3.86
N SER A 34 21.68 -33.20 2.84
CA SER A 34 22.72 -33.05 1.79
C SER A 34 22.67 -31.69 1.08
N GLY A 35 21.46 -31.11 0.96
CA GLY A 35 21.16 -29.80 0.38
C GLY A 35 21.99 -28.63 0.90
N LEU A 36 22.09 -28.51 2.23
CA LEU A 36 22.64 -27.29 2.87
C LEU A 36 24.16 -27.39 3.09
N CYS A 37 24.66 -28.61 3.32
CA CYS A 37 26.07 -28.90 3.53
C CYS A 37 26.96 -28.49 2.33
N GLY A 38 26.44 -28.56 1.11
CA GLY A 38 27.17 -28.15 -0.10
C GLY A 38 27.29 -26.64 -0.30
N ALA A 39 26.48 -25.82 0.40
CA ALA A 39 26.48 -24.37 0.23
C ALA A 39 27.32 -23.63 1.29
N GLY A 40 27.60 -24.26 2.43
CA GLY A 40 28.32 -23.66 3.57
C GLY A 40 29.84 -23.67 3.46
N THR A 41 30.42 -23.79 2.27
CA THR A 41 31.88 -23.86 2.12
C THR A 41 32.40 -22.61 1.40
N SER A 42 33.28 -21.89 2.08
CA SER A 42 33.91 -20.60 1.78
C SER A 42 34.76 -20.53 0.50
N PHE A 43 34.56 -21.47 -0.42
CA PHE A 43 35.12 -21.39 -1.76
C PHE A 43 34.07 -20.76 -2.66
N ARG A 44 34.44 -19.67 -3.35
CA ARG A 44 33.60 -19.06 -4.39
C ARG A 44 33.30 -20.12 -5.46
N ARG A 45 32.17 -20.79 -5.31
CA ARG A 45 31.67 -21.84 -6.20
C ARG A 45 30.31 -21.38 -6.71
N THR A 46 30.01 -21.74 -7.94
CA THR A 46 28.72 -21.36 -8.53
C THR A 46 27.64 -22.27 -7.95
N VAL A 47 26.43 -21.75 -7.77
CA VAL A 47 25.25 -22.53 -7.36
C VAL A 47 25.07 -23.79 -8.23
N LYS A 48 25.44 -23.71 -9.53
CA LYS A 48 25.45 -24.83 -10.48
C LYS A 48 26.38 -25.98 -10.07
N ASP A 49 27.57 -25.69 -9.55
CA ASP A 49 28.54 -26.70 -9.13
C ASP A 49 28.04 -27.47 -7.91
N VAL A 50 27.44 -26.74 -6.96
CA VAL A 50 26.84 -27.31 -5.75
C VAL A 50 25.66 -28.21 -6.10
N ILE A 51 24.77 -27.76 -6.99
CA ILE A 51 23.63 -28.56 -7.48
C ILE A 51 24.11 -29.85 -8.16
N GLY A 52 25.18 -29.76 -8.96
CA GLY A 52 25.75 -30.91 -9.66
C GLY A 52 26.19 -32.04 -8.73
N VAL A 53 26.65 -31.73 -7.52
CA VAL A 53 27.09 -32.70 -6.51
C VAL A 53 25.96 -33.12 -5.58
N VAL A 54 25.17 -32.16 -5.10
CA VAL A 54 24.15 -32.38 -4.07
C VAL A 54 22.87 -32.98 -4.64
N LYS A 55 22.68 -32.91 -5.97
CA LYS A 55 21.54 -33.47 -6.72
C LYS A 55 20.20 -32.98 -6.17
N VAL A 56 20.10 -31.66 -5.97
CA VAL A 56 18.90 -30.97 -5.51
C VAL A 56 18.59 -29.83 -6.48
N CYS A 57 17.30 -29.56 -6.75
CA CYS A 57 16.89 -28.45 -7.60
C CYS A 57 17.31 -27.09 -7.03
N GLU A 58 17.63 -26.14 -7.91
CA GLU A 58 18.09 -24.79 -7.52
C GLU A 58 17.09 -24.08 -6.59
N ALA A 59 15.79 -24.15 -6.91
CA ALA A 59 14.74 -23.56 -6.09
C ALA A 59 14.73 -24.13 -4.66
N THR A 60 14.98 -25.43 -4.50
CA THR A 60 15.05 -26.09 -3.19
C THR A 60 16.30 -25.67 -2.41
N LEU A 61 17.43 -25.47 -3.10
CA LEU A 61 18.65 -24.98 -2.48
C LEU A 61 18.46 -23.55 -1.99
N ARG A 62 17.92 -22.65 -2.82
CA ARG A 62 17.62 -21.26 -2.44
C ARG A 62 16.68 -21.19 -1.24
N LYS A 63 15.55 -21.93 -1.29
CA LYS A 63 14.59 -21.96 -0.18
C LYS A 63 15.24 -22.35 1.15
N ARG A 64 16.15 -23.31 1.12
CA ARG A 64 16.85 -23.77 2.32
C ARG A 64 17.93 -22.82 2.82
N LEU A 65 18.57 -22.07 1.91
CA LEU A 65 19.48 -21.00 2.29
C LEU A 65 18.72 -19.87 2.99
N THR A 66 17.56 -19.48 2.48
CA THR A 66 16.68 -18.50 3.14
C THR A 66 16.18 -18.99 4.50
N GLU A 67 15.78 -20.26 4.62
CA GLU A 67 15.41 -20.82 5.93
C GLU A 67 16.60 -20.88 6.92
N PHE A 68 17.83 -21.07 6.43
CA PHE A 68 19.03 -21.00 7.26
C PHE A 68 19.32 -19.56 7.69
N GLU A 69 19.14 -18.59 6.80
CA GLU A 69 19.27 -17.15 7.08
C GLU A 69 18.34 -16.70 8.21
N ASP A 70 17.13 -17.24 8.28
CA ASP A 70 16.17 -16.98 9.36
C ASP A 70 16.60 -17.56 10.74
N THR A 71 17.68 -18.34 10.83
CA THR A 71 18.19 -18.88 12.11
C THR A 71 19.26 -17.99 12.74
N PRO A 72 19.40 -17.94 14.08
CA PRO A 72 20.44 -17.13 14.74
C PRO A 72 21.86 -17.58 14.36
N THR A 73 22.03 -18.82 13.91
CA THR A 73 23.32 -19.35 13.42
C THR A 73 23.84 -18.56 12.21
N SER A 74 22.97 -18.05 11.34
CA SER A 74 23.36 -17.32 10.14
C SER A 74 24.05 -15.98 10.44
N GLN A 75 23.77 -15.42 11.62
CA GLN A 75 24.27 -14.12 12.06
C GLN A 75 25.69 -14.23 12.64
N LEU A 76 26.17 -15.44 12.91
CA LEU A 76 27.52 -15.68 13.40
C LEU A 76 28.54 -15.58 12.27
N THR A 77 29.70 -15.01 12.56
CA THR A 77 30.86 -15.14 11.68
C THR A 77 31.34 -16.59 11.65
N ILE A 78 32.10 -16.96 10.61
CA ILE A 78 32.63 -18.32 10.47
C ILE A 78 33.47 -18.70 11.70
N ASP A 79 34.27 -17.76 12.22
CA ASP A 79 35.13 -18.00 13.38
C ASP A 79 34.33 -18.17 14.68
N GLU A 80 33.26 -17.40 14.86
CA GLU A 80 32.34 -17.55 15.99
C GLU A 80 31.58 -18.87 15.91
N PHE A 81 31.07 -19.23 14.74
CA PHE A 81 30.39 -20.49 14.51
C PHE A 81 31.27 -21.70 14.86
N MET A 82 32.58 -21.62 14.61
CA MET A 82 33.53 -22.69 14.95
C MET A 82 33.95 -22.71 16.43
N ARG A 83 33.58 -21.69 17.23
CA ARG A 83 33.97 -21.59 18.65
C ARG A 83 32.81 -21.70 19.61
N VAL A 84 31.63 -21.23 19.22
CA VAL A 84 30.46 -21.08 20.09
C VAL A 84 29.34 -21.98 19.60
N ASP A 85 28.73 -22.73 20.53
CA ASP A 85 27.50 -23.45 20.29
C ASP A 85 26.34 -22.66 20.91
N LEU A 86 25.41 -22.18 20.09
CA LEU A 86 24.24 -21.46 20.60
C LEU A 86 23.32 -22.43 21.36
N GLU A 87 22.87 -22.05 22.54
CA GLU A 87 21.97 -22.90 23.32
C GLU A 87 20.54 -22.88 22.77
N GLN A 88 20.12 -21.78 22.16
CA GLN A 88 18.77 -21.60 21.63
C GLN A 88 18.49 -22.60 20.50
N GLU A 89 17.35 -23.29 20.60
CA GLU A 89 16.81 -24.17 19.55
C GLU A 89 15.78 -23.39 18.73
N CYS A 90 15.67 -23.73 17.44
CA CYS A 90 14.67 -23.16 16.54
C CYS A 90 13.57 -24.17 16.21
N ASP A 91 12.38 -23.64 15.94
CA ASP A 91 11.25 -24.43 15.47
C ASP A 91 11.42 -24.86 13.99
N PRO A 92 10.80 -25.98 13.57
CA PRO A 92 10.85 -26.41 12.18
C PRO A 92 10.20 -25.37 11.24
N PRO A 93 10.68 -25.22 10.00
CA PRO A 93 10.14 -24.24 9.05
C PRO A 93 8.64 -24.37 8.76
N SER A 94 8.05 -25.55 8.93
CA SER A 94 6.61 -25.76 8.78
C SER A 94 5.80 -25.07 9.89
N PHE A 95 6.33 -25.04 11.11
CA PHE A 95 5.70 -24.40 12.25
C PHE A 95 5.81 -22.88 12.15
N THR A 96 7.01 -22.37 11.86
CA THR A 96 7.23 -20.92 11.68
C THR A 96 6.43 -20.37 10.50
N ALA A 97 6.34 -21.10 9.38
CA ALA A 97 5.49 -20.74 8.26
C ALA A 97 4.00 -20.72 8.63
N GLY A 98 3.54 -21.70 9.43
CA GLY A 98 2.17 -21.74 9.96
C GLY A 98 1.86 -20.51 10.82
N GLN A 99 2.73 -20.18 11.77
CA GLN A 99 2.58 -18.99 12.61
C GLN A 99 2.59 -17.69 11.78
N ARG A 100 3.50 -17.57 10.81
CA ARG A 100 3.58 -16.41 9.92
C ARG A 100 2.28 -16.23 9.13
N LYS A 101 1.70 -17.33 8.62
CA LYS A 101 0.41 -17.30 7.93
C LYS A 101 -0.72 -16.82 8.84
N VAL A 102 -0.79 -17.33 10.08
CA VAL A 102 -1.82 -16.91 11.05
C VAL A 102 -1.70 -15.42 11.38
N LYS A 103 -0.47 -14.93 11.63
CA LYS A 103 -0.21 -13.51 11.89
C LYS A 103 -0.60 -12.63 10.70
N MET A 104 -0.27 -13.05 9.48
CA MET A 104 -0.63 -12.35 8.25
C MET A 104 -2.15 -12.26 8.09
N GLN A 105 -2.87 -13.36 8.31
CA GLN A 105 -4.33 -13.37 8.26
C GLN A 105 -4.96 -12.47 9.32
N ALA A 106 -4.38 -12.39 10.52
CA ALA A 106 -4.86 -11.47 11.56
C ALA A 106 -4.68 -10.00 11.15
N LEU A 107 -3.54 -9.64 10.56
CA LEU A 107 -3.29 -8.30 10.05
C LEU A 107 -4.22 -7.94 8.88
N GLU A 108 -4.45 -8.88 7.95
CA GLU A 108 -5.41 -8.70 6.85
C GLU A 108 -6.84 -8.44 7.37
N GLN A 109 -7.26 -9.18 8.41
CA GLN A 109 -8.57 -8.97 9.04
C GLN A 109 -8.67 -7.62 9.76
N GLU A 110 -7.61 -7.20 10.45
CA GLU A 110 -7.59 -5.88 11.08
C GLU A 110 -7.65 -4.76 10.04
N LEU A 111 -6.90 -4.89 8.95
CA LEU A 111 -6.91 -3.93 7.86
C LEU A 111 -8.29 -3.86 7.18
N ALA A 112 -8.93 -5.00 6.96
CA ALA A 112 -10.29 -5.06 6.40
C ALA A 112 -11.31 -4.35 7.30
N LYS A 113 -11.24 -4.54 8.63
CA LYS A 113 -12.12 -3.83 9.56
C LYS A 113 -11.91 -2.32 9.53
N LYS A 114 -10.65 -1.86 9.49
CA LYS A 114 -10.35 -0.42 9.37
C LYS A 114 -10.86 0.16 8.06
N LEU A 115 -10.79 -0.61 6.97
CA LEU A 115 -11.36 -0.19 5.68
C LEU A 115 -12.88 -0.05 5.76
N ASP A 116 -13.57 -1.02 6.38
CA ASP A 116 -15.02 -0.96 6.57
C ASP A 116 -15.44 0.22 7.46
N GLU A 117 -14.68 0.50 8.53
CA GLU A 117 -14.90 1.66 9.41
C GLU A 117 -14.78 2.98 8.64
N VAL A 118 -13.69 3.17 7.89
CA VAL A 118 -13.46 4.36 7.08
C VAL A 118 -14.52 4.51 5.98
N GLN A 119 -14.92 3.41 5.33
CA GLN A 119 -15.99 3.42 4.33
C GLN A 119 -17.35 3.83 4.94
N GLY A 120 -17.61 3.41 6.18
CA GLY A 120 -18.76 3.84 6.95
C GLY A 120 -18.75 5.34 7.22
N GLU A 121 -17.62 5.88 7.69
CA GLU A 121 -17.44 7.33 7.92
C GLU A 121 -17.64 8.13 6.63
N ILE A 122 -17.04 7.71 5.52
CA ILE A 122 -17.20 8.35 4.20
C ILE A 122 -18.68 8.36 3.79
N SER A 123 -19.41 7.26 4.03
CA SER A 123 -20.84 7.18 3.69
C SER A 123 -21.67 8.15 4.53
N LEU A 124 -21.37 8.26 5.84
CA LEU A 124 -22.04 9.23 6.71
C LEU A 124 -21.79 10.67 6.25
N TYR A 125 -20.55 11.01 5.88
CA TYR A 125 -20.24 12.33 5.35
C TYR A 125 -20.95 12.60 4.02
N ARG A 126 -21.03 11.61 3.12
CA ARG A 126 -21.74 11.75 1.85
C ARG A 126 -23.23 12.05 2.07
N ASP A 127 -23.87 11.30 2.97
CA ASP A 127 -25.30 11.44 3.24
C ASP A 127 -25.62 12.80 3.92
N GLU A 128 -24.73 13.28 4.81
CA GLU A 128 -24.83 14.61 5.42
C GLU A 128 -24.69 15.73 4.38
N ILE A 129 -23.70 15.61 3.47
CA ILE A 129 -23.51 16.57 2.36
C ILE A 129 -24.75 16.61 1.48
N GLU A 130 -25.29 15.45 1.09
CA GLU A 130 -26.48 15.36 0.24
C GLU A 130 -27.71 15.99 0.93
N THR A 131 -27.88 15.74 2.23
CA THR A 131 -28.96 16.34 3.03
C THR A 131 -28.84 17.86 3.09
N GLU A 132 -27.64 18.39 3.31
CA GLU A 132 -27.41 19.83 3.41
C GLU A 132 -27.57 20.53 2.05
N LEU A 133 -27.16 19.87 0.97
CA LEU A 133 -27.40 20.33 -0.40
C LEU A 133 -28.91 20.41 -0.69
N GLU A 134 -29.69 19.39 -0.32
CA GLU A 134 -31.16 19.38 -0.48
C GLU A 134 -31.83 20.48 0.37
N ASN A 135 -31.33 20.74 1.57
CA ASN A 135 -31.83 21.82 2.43
C ASN A 135 -31.54 23.21 1.87
N SER A 136 -30.39 23.38 1.23
CA SER A 136 -29.93 24.63 0.62
C SER A 136 -30.57 24.92 -0.74
N ARG A 137 -31.23 23.92 -1.36
CA ARG A 137 -31.95 24.11 -2.62
C ARG A 137 -33.05 25.19 -2.46
N PRO A 138 -33.16 26.16 -3.39
CA PRO A 138 -34.18 27.20 -3.32
C PRO A 138 -35.59 26.62 -3.33
N LYS A 139 -36.31 26.69 -2.20
CA LYS A 139 -37.71 26.22 -2.12
C LYS A 139 -38.64 27.34 -2.61
N LEU A 140 -39.16 27.21 -3.83
CA LEU A 140 -40.20 28.10 -4.37
C LEU A 140 -41.43 28.11 -3.41
N ARG A 141 -41.85 29.29 -2.94
CA ARG A 141 -42.97 29.47 -1.99
C ARG A 141 -44.17 30.18 -2.67
N GLY A 142 -45.37 29.93 -2.14
CA GLY A 142 -46.59 30.64 -2.55
C GLY A 142 -47.15 30.14 -3.89
N ILE A 143 -47.75 31.04 -4.67
CA ILE A 143 -48.41 30.71 -5.97
C ILE A 143 -47.40 30.07 -6.94
N TYR A 144 -46.13 30.48 -6.87
CA TYR A 144 -45.02 29.95 -7.66
C TYR A 144 -44.59 28.52 -7.27
N ALA A 145 -44.97 28.02 -6.08
CA ALA A 145 -44.68 26.66 -5.66
C ALA A 145 -45.47 25.60 -6.44
N ALA A 146 -46.62 25.97 -7.03
CA ALA A 146 -47.42 25.08 -7.86
C ALA A 146 -46.72 24.77 -9.19
N TYR A 147 -46.08 25.78 -9.79
CA TYR A 147 -45.32 25.63 -11.03
C TYR A 147 -44.02 24.83 -10.85
N ALA A 148 -43.46 24.76 -9.64
CA ALA A 148 -42.30 23.93 -9.32
C ALA A 148 -42.60 22.42 -9.32
N LYS A 149 -43.88 22.03 -9.17
CA LYS A 149 -44.32 20.63 -9.33
C LYS A 149 -44.71 20.29 -10.76
N GLU A 150 -44.97 21.32 -11.56
CA GLU A 150 -45.25 21.24 -12.99
C GLU A 150 -44.03 21.64 -13.82
N ILE A 151 -42.83 21.34 -13.30
CA ILE A 151 -41.63 21.34 -14.12
C ILE A 151 -41.93 20.34 -15.24
N ASP A 152 -42.08 20.89 -16.44
CA ASP A 152 -42.35 20.20 -17.69
C ASP A 152 -41.45 18.95 -17.75
N PRO A 153 -41.90 17.79 -18.27
CA PRO A 153 -41.00 16.64 -18.48
C PRO A 153 -39.75 16.99 -19.28
N LEU A 154 -39.75 18.14 -19.97
CA LEU A 154 -38.62 18.69 -20.70
C LEU A 154 -37.53 19.31 -19.81
N ASP A 155 -37.85 19.76 -18.60
CA ASP A 155 -36.89 20.38 -17.67
C ASP A 155 -36.40 19.39 -16.59
N GLU A 156 -37.17 18.34 -16.29
CA GLU A 156 -36.60 17.06 -15.82
C GLU A 156 -35.62 16.53 -16.87
N VAL A 157 -35.88 16.70 -18.18
CA VAL A 157 -34.94 16.39 -19.26
C VAL A 157 -33.82 17.43 -19.42
N LEU A 158 -33.87 18.64 -18.86
CA LEU A 158 -32.74 19.60 -18.86
C LEU A 158 -31.84 19.44 -17.63
N SER A 159 -32.45 19.22 -16.46
CA SER A 159 -31.74 18.75 -15.27
C SER A 159 -31.18 17.35 -15.50
N GLN A 160 -31.92 16.47 -16.19
CA GLN A 160 -31.36 15.24 -16.74
C GLN A 160 -30.49 15.51 -17.95
N ALA A 161 -30.57 16.56 -18.79
CA ALA A 161 -29.66 16.78 -19.94
C ALA A 161 -28.33 17.42 -19.54
N SER A 162 -28.26 18.05 -18.38
CA SER A 162 -26.98 18.20 -17.67
C SER A 162 -26.37 16.83 -17.29
N CYS A 163 -27.19 15.77 -17.28
CA CYS A 163 -26.81 14.35 -17.10
C CYS A 163 -27.04 13.46 -18.35
N ALA A 164 -27.58 13.99 -19.47
CA ALA A 164 -28.25 13.24 -20.55
C ALA A 164 -28.33 14.04 -21.85
N SER A 165 -27.43 15.01 -22.05
CA SER A 165 -26.76 15.00 -23.33
C SER A 165 -25.93 13.72 -23.32
N PRO A 166 -26.21 12.72 -24.17
CA PRO A 166 -25.12 11.91 -24.65
C PRO A 166 -24.25 12.89 -25.44
N ARG A 167 -23.30 13.55 -24.76
CA ARG A 167 -21.96 13.38 -25.27
C ARG A 167 -21.82 11.87 -25.37
N GLU A 168 -21.50 11.37 -26.55
CA GLU A 168 -20.90 10.05 -26.63
C GLU A 168 -19.79 10.11 -25.58
N VAL A 169 -20.07 9.64 -24.36
CA VAL A 169 -19.09 9.63 -23.29
C VAL A 169 -18.20 8.52 -23.78
N ASP A 170 -17.13 8.95 -24.44
CA ASP A 170 -16.16 8.03 -24.95
C ASP A 170 -15.74 7.20 -23.75
N PRO A 171 -15.88 5.86 -23.76
CA PRO A 171 -15.38 5.04 -22.67
C PRO A 171 -13.89 5.33 -22.36
N GLU A 172 -13.15 5.92 -23.31
CA GLU A 172 -11.81 6.44 -23.09
C GLU A 172 -11.76 7.72 -22.21
N GLU A 173 -12.74 8.62 -22.27
CA GLU A 173 -12.80 9.84 -21.45
C GLU A 173 -13.09 9.53 -19.97
N ASP A 174 -13.93 8.53 -19.68
CA ASP A 174 -14.25 8.09 -18.32
C ASP A 174 -13.06 7.33 -17.69
N GLU A 175 -12.35 6.52 -18.48
CA GLU A 175 -11.08 5.91 -18.08
C GLU A 175 -9.99 6.96 -17.82
N GLU A 176 -9.92 8.02 -18.62
CA GLU A 176 -8.96 9.12 -18.41
C GLU A 176 -9.29 9.90 -17.14
N LEU A 177 -10.56 10.24 -16.90
CA LEU A 177 -10.98 10.96 -15.69
C LEU A 177 -10.74 10.14 -14.43
N GLU A 178 -11.03 8.84 -14.48
CA GLU A 178 -10.80 7.91 -13.37
C GLU A 178 -9.29 7.68 -13.14
N ALA A 179 -8.49 7.60 -14.21
CA ALA A 179 -7.03 7.53 -14.11
C ALA A 179 -6.44 8.81 -13.51
N VAL A 180 -6.94 9.99 -13.88
CA VAL A 180 -6.52 11.27 -13.29
C VAL A 180 -6.90 11.32 -11.80
N ALA A 181 -8.11 10.92 -11.43
CA ALA A 181 -8.52 10.85 -10.03
C ALA A 181 -7.64 9.89 -9.22
N GLN A 182 -7.33 8.71 -9.77
CA GLN A 182 -6.41 7.75 -9.15
C GLN A 182 -4.99 8.31 -9.01
N HIS A 183 -4.47 9.01 -10.03
CA HIS A 183 -3.15 9.60 -10.01
C HIS A 183 -3.03 10.72 -8.96
N LEU A 184 -4.01 11.63 -8.91
CA LEU A 184 -4.07 12.71 -7.93
C LEU A 184 -4.18 12.19 -6.49
N ASN A 185 -4.98 11.14 -6.28
CA ASN A 185 -5.07 10.47 -4.99
C ASN A 185 -3.74 9.82 -4.59
N GLN A 186 -3.03 9.22 -5.54
CA GLN A 186 -1.73 8.60 -5.30
C GLN A 186 -0.65 9.63 -4.95
N ASP A 187 -0.62 10.77 -5.65
CA ASP A 187 0.28 11.89 -5.36
C ASP A 187 0.01 12.48 -3.97
N PHE A 188 -1.27 12.67 -3.63
CA PHE A 188 -1.68 13.15 -2.32
C PHE A 188 -1.26 12.19 -1.20
N LEU A 189 -1.52 10.88 -1.35
CA LEU A 189 -1.10 9.87 -0.37
C LEU A 189 0.42 9.86 -0.21
N CYS A 190 1.19 9.92 -1.30
CA CYS A 190 2.64 10.01 -1.24
C CYS A 190 3.11 11.26 -0.49
N GLN A 191 2.47 12.41 -0.69
CA GLN A 191 2.83 13.65 -0.02
C GLN A 191 2.52 13.62 1.48
N VAL A 192 1.38 13.05 1.88
CA VAL A 192 1.00 12.86 3.29
C VAL A 192 1.99 11.93 4.00
N ILE A 193 2.29 10.77 3.41
CA ILE A 193 3.23 9.78 3.97
C ILE A 193 4.66 10.35 4.07
N GLN A 194 5.06 11.21 3.14
CA GLN A 194 6.38 11.87 3.18
C GLN A 194 6.43 13.03 4.19
N GLY A 195 5.32 13.74 4.40
CA GLY A 195 5.18 14.79 5.41
C GLY A 195 5.32 14.25 6.85
N GLU A 196 4.86 13.03 7.09
CA GLU A 196 5.03 12.35 8.39
C GLU A 196 6.49 11.96 8.69
N LYS A 197 7.30 11.66 7.66
CA LYS A 197 8.71 11.30 7.83
C LYS A 197 9.63 12.48 8.18
N GLN A 198 9.24 13.70 7.88
CA GLN A 198 10.05 14.89 8.15
C GLN A 198 9.86 15.47 9.57
N GLY A 199 8.95 14.90 10.36
CA GLY A 199 8.68 15.27 11.74
C GLY A 199 9.52 14.55 12.81
N ASP A 200 10.29 13.52 12.47
CA ASP A 200 10.91 12.60 13.44
C ASP A 200 12.45 12.58 13.44
N GLU A 201 13.11 13.64 12.92
CA GLU A 201 14.57 13.79 13.05
C GLU A 201 14.95 14.97 13.96
N ARG A 202 14.48 14.96 15.22
CA ARG A 202 15.20 15.68 16.28
C ARG A 202 14.95 15.13 17.69
N GLY A 203 15.91 14.34 18.18
CA GLY A 203 16.27 14.28 19.60
C GLY A 203 15.96 12.96 20.30
N GLY A 204 17.03 12.24 20.65
CA GLY A 204 16.97 11.12 21.58
C GLY A 204 17.00 11.53 23.05
N GLU A 205 16.68 10.52 23.87
CA GLU A 205 16.86 10.35 25.33
C GLU A 205 15.73 10.80 26.28
N GLY A 206 15.00 9.79 26.78
CA GLY A 206 14.67 9.61 28.20
C GLY A 206 13.42 10.28 28.79
N GLY A 207 12.52 9.46 29.34
CA GLY A 207 11.59 9.88 30.40
C GLY A 207 10.11 9.55 30.17
N THR A 208 9.55 8.75 31.08
CA THR A 208 8.13 8.45 31.24
C THR A 208 7.33 9.72 31.57
N GLU A 209 6.35 10.09 30.76
CA GLU A 209 5.08 10.71 31.18
C GLU A 209 4.12 10.84 29.99
N GLU A 210 2.84 10.67 30.28
CA GLU A 210 1.70 10.63 29.36
C GLU A 210 1.62 11.92 28.53
N ALA A 211 1.89 11.83 27.23
CA ALA A 211 1.83 12.96 26.31
C ALA A 211 0.39 13.24 25.85
N PRO A 212 -0.04 14.51 25.75
CA PRO A 212 -1.38 14.87 25.29
C PRO A 212 -1.59 14.51 23.81
N PRO A 213 -2.84 14.35 23.35
CA PRO A 213 -3.12 13.96 21.97
C PRO A 213 -2.51 14.96 20.98
N PRO A 214 -2.01 14.49 19.83
CA PRO A 214 -1.40 15.34 18.81
C PRO A 214 -2.39 16.42 18.35
N PRO A 215 -1.92 17.64 18.05
CA PRO A 215 -2.78 18.70 17.53
C PRO A 215 -3.43 18.22 16.21
N PRO A 216 -4.67 18.65 15.94
CA PRO A 216 -5.37 18.26 14.71
C PRO A 216 -4.53 18.66 13.50
N PRO A 217 -4.51 17.84 12.43
CA PRO A 217 -3.78 18.16 11.21
C PRO A 217 -4.22 19.54 10.69
N PRO A 218 -3.30 20.31 10.07
CA PRO A 218 -3.64 21.62 9.53
C PRO A 218 -4.83 21.49 8.59
N ARG A 219 -5.93 22.18 8.92
CA ARG A 219 -7.23 22.12 8.23
C ARG A 219 -7.23 22.72 6.81
N GLY A 220 -6.07 22.83 6.18
CA GLY A 220 -5.93 23.36 4.83
C GLY A 220 -5.44 22.27 3.90
N GLY A 221 -6.37 21.52 3.30
CA GLY A 221 -6.05 20.81 2.07
C GLY A 221 -5.58 21.81 0.99
N PRO A 222 -4.89 21.33 -0.07
CA PRO A 222 -4.48 22.20 -1.16
C PRO A 222 -5.68 22.99 -1.70
N SER A 223 -5.50 24.29 -1.93
CA SER A 223 -6.59 25.16 -2.39
C SER A 223 -7.08 24.70 -3.77
N LEU A 224 -8.38 24.85 -4.05
CA LEU A 224 -8.95 24.48 -5.36
C LEU A 224 -8.21 25.16 -6.53
N ALA A 225 -7.70 26.38 -6.31
CA ALA A 225 -6.87 27.09 -7.28
C ALA A 225 -5.51 26.43 -7.54
N SER A 226 -4.94 25.72 -6.55
CA SER A 226 -3.70 24.95 -6.69
C SER A 226 -3.92 23.61 -7.38
N ILE A 227 -5.13 23.05 -7.25
CA ILE A 227 -5.50 21.74 -7.83
C ILE A 227 -5.96 21.90 -9.29
N LEU A 228 -6.85 22.87 -9.55
CA LEU A 228 -7.52 23.04 -10.83
C LEU A 228 -6.84 24.07 -11.74
N GLY A 229 -5.81 24.76 -11.25
CA GLY A 229 -5.20 25.89 -11.93
C GLY A 229 -6.16 27.09 -12.08
N PRO A 230 -5.84 28.06 -12.96
CA PRO A 230 -6.70 29.20 -13.22
C PRO A 230 -8.04 28.75 -13.84
N LEU A 231 -9.13 28.86 -13.09
CA LEU A 231 -10.46 28.51 -13.60
C LEU A 231 -10.88 29.49 -14.71
N PRO A 232 -11.48 28.99 -15.81
CA PRO A 232 -11.94 29.85 -16.90
C PRO A 232 -13.03 30.80 -16.39
N SER A 233 -12.80 32.11 -16.56
CA SER A 233 -13.79 33.14 -16.28
C SER A 233 -14.79 33.23 -17.44
N ALA A 234 -16.01 33.71 -17.21
CA ALA A 234 -17.01 33.96 -18.26
C ALA A 234 -16.46 34.81 -19.42
N ALA A 235 -15.49 35.70 -19.15
CA ALA A 235 -14.77 36.46 -20.17
C ALA A 235 -13.82 35.59 -21.03
N SER A 236 -13.21 34.55 -20.45
CA SER A 236 -12.32 33.64 -21.20
C SER A 236 -13.09 32.67 -22.12
N LEU A 237 -14.38 32.46 -21.83
CA LEU A 237 -15.27 31.61 -22.62
C LEU A 237 -16.08 32.41 -23.66
N GLY A 238 -15.84 33.73 -23.79
CA GLY A 238 -16.56 34.60 -24.74
C GLY A 238 -18.03 34.83 -24.41
N LEU A 239 -18.49 34.44 -23.22
CA LEU A 239 -19.92 34.48 -22.84
C LEU A 239 -20.37 35.87 -22.36
N SER A 240 -19.45 36.82 -22.20
CA SER A 240 -19.76 38.15 -21.69
C SER A 240 -20.66 38.98 -22.62
N GLU A 241 -20.56 38.78 -23.94
CA GLU A 241 -21.42 39.48 -24.92
C GLU A 241 -22.85 38.96 -24.89
N SER A 242 -23.05 37.62 -24.89
CA SER A 242 -24.40 37.04 -24.77
C SER A 242 -25.11 37.42 -23.48
N ILE A 243 -24.39 37.52 -22.36
CA ILE A 243 -24.99 37.93 -21.09
C ILE A 243 -25.41 39.40 -21.13
N GLN A 244 -24.60 40.28 -21.75
CA GLN A 244 -24.94 41.69 -21.90
C GLN A 244 -26.11 41.92 -22.84
N GLU A 245 -26.20 41.15 -23.93
CA GLU A 245 -27.27 41.21 -24.91
C GLU A 245 -28.62 40.82 -24.27
N CYS A 246 -28.67 39.70 -23.53
CA CYS A 246 -29.90 39.28 -22.84
C CYS A 246 -30.35 40.28 -21.75
N ILE A 247 -29.42 40.94 -21.06
CA ILE A 247 -29.75 41.96 -20.03
C ILE A 247 -30.23 43.27 -20.67
N ALA A 248 -29.79 43.57 -21.89
CA ALA A 248 -30.25 44.75 -22.63
C ALA A 248 -31.66 44.56 -23.18
N GLU A 249 -32.00 43.37 -23.67
CA GLU A 249 -33.33 43.06 -24.21
C GLU A 249 -34.44 43.10 -23.14
N ASP A 250 -34.15 42.73 -21.89
CA ASP A 250 -35.09 42.80 -20.76
C ASP A 250 -35.37 44.25 -20.28
N LYS A 251 -34.56 45.22 -20.71
CA LYS A 251 -34.70 46.64 -20.32
C LYS A 251 -35.58 47.46 -21.26
N ASP A 252 -35.90 46.92 -22.43
CA ASP A 252 -36.71 47.56 -23.48
C ASP A 252 -38.14 46.98 -23.59
N SER A 253 -38.59 46.17 -22.62
CA SER A 253 -39.96 45.65 -22.51
C SER A 253 -40.77 46.26 -21.36
#